data_AF-A0A2V9K727-F1
#
_entry.id   AF-A0A2V9K727-F1
#
_cell.length_a   1.000
_cell.length_b   1.000
_cell.length_c   1.000
_cell.angle_alpha   90.00
_cell.angle_beta   90.00
_cell.angle_gamma   90.00
#
_symmetry.space_group_name_H-M   'P 1'
#
loop_
_entity.id
_entity.type
_entity.pdbx_description
1 polymer ?
#
loop_
_entity_poly.entity_id
_entity_poly.type
_entity_poly.pdbx_seq_one_letter_code
_entity_poly.pdbx_strand_id
1 'polypeptide(L)'
;MAQESQESPTIPAGTELHAQLTQVLSTKTCQNGDPFTASVSDPIFIKGYEIVPAGSMIDGHVSFIKPPGRAKGVAEMRLVLDTITAPDHTQYPISAALRQAEGAKVKGEEGTIVG
;
A
#
# COMPACT_ATOMS: atom_id res chain seq x y z
N MET A 1 13.81 -8.59 29.89
CA MET A 1 12.85 -8.66 28.77
C MET A 1 13.39 -7.73 27.70
N ALA A 2 14.13 -8.25 26.73
CA ALA A 2 14.66 -7.46 25.62
C ALA A 2 14.96 -8.39 24.44
N GLN A 3 14.64 -7.88 23.25
CA GLN A 3 14.97 -8.38 21.91
C GLN A 3 14.17 -9.58 21.39
N GLU A 4 13.01 -9.27 20.81
CA GLU A 4 12.73 -9.80 19.47
C GLU A 4 13.37 -8.85 18.46
N SER A 5 14.68 -9.01 18.29
CA SER A 5 15.37 -8.61 17.07
C SER A 5 15.01 -9.63 16.00
N GLN A 6 13.77 -9.59 15.51
CA GLN A 6 13.55 -10.06 14.16
C GLN A 6 14.12 -8.95 13.29
N GLU A 7 15.31 -9.17 12.75
CA GLU A 7 15.73 -8.55 11.50
C GLU A 7 14.72 -8.99 10.44
N SER A 8 13.50 -8.48 10.55
CA SER A 8 12.50 -8.54 9.50
C SER A 8 13.16 -7.78 8.36
N PRO A 9 13.46 -8.43 7.23
CA PRO A 9 14.03 -7.77 6.07
C PRO A 9 13.16 -6.57 5.72
N THR A 10 13.59 -5.40 6.19
CA THR A 10 12.84 -4.17 6.07
C THR A 10 13.07 -3.67 4.66
N ILE A 11 11.99 -3.48 3.92
CA ILE A 11 12.08 -2.91 2.58
C ILE A 11 12.55 -1.46 2.72
N PRO A 12 13.69 -1.07 2.12
CA PRO A 12 14.17 0.29 2.21
C PRO A 12 13.19 1.24 1.51
N ALA A 13 12.96 2.40 2.13
CA ALA A 13 12.20 3.47 1.52
C ALA A 13 12.86 3.89 0.20
N GLY A 14 12.05 4.06 -0.84
CA GLY A 14 12.52 4.29 -2.23
C GLY A 14 12.44 3.05 -3.12
N THR A 15 11.97 1.92 -2.59
CA THR A 15 11.61 0.76 -3.43
C THR A 15 10.27 1.04 -4.11
N GLU A 16 10.29 1.17 -5.44
CA GLU A 16 9.07 1.27 -6.24
C GLU A 16 8.53 -0.14 -6.47
N LEU A 17 7.23 -0.32 -6.21
CA LEU A 17 6.55 -1.59 -6.40
C LEU A 17 5.27 -1.38 -7.18
N HIS A 18 4.97 -2.33 -8.06
CA HIS A 18 3.72 -2.39 -8.78
C HIS A 18 2.84 -3.46 -8.15
N ALA A 19 1.72 -3.02 -7.59
CA ALA A 19 0.70 -3.89 -7.06
C ALA A 19 -0.65 -3.52 -7.66
N GLN A 20 -1.43 -4.54 -7.95
CA GLN A 20 -2.79 -4.42 -8.39
C GLN A 20 -3.73 -4.68 -7.22
N LEU A 21 -4.66 -3.76 -6.99
CA LEU A 21 -5.71 -3.96 -6.01
C LEU A 21 -6.59 -5.14 -6.44
N THR A 22 -6.76 -6.11 -5.54
CA THR A 22 -7.63 -7.28 -5.77
C THR A 22 -9.11 -6.89 -5.64
N GLN A 23 -9.38 -5.80 -4.93
CA GLN A 23 -10.72 -5.24 -4.69
C GLN A 23 -10.84 -3.82 -5.22
N VAL A 24 -12.05 -3.44 -5.63
CA VAL A 24 -12.34 -2.06 -6.04
C VAL A 24 -12.42 -1.18 -4.80
N LEU A 25 -11.43 -0.33 -4.59
CA LEU A 25 -11.47 0.70 -3.56
C LEU A 25 -12.15 1.96 -4.10
N SER A 26 -13.05 2.53 -3.31
CA SER A 26 -13.78 3.74 -3.69
C SER A 26 -13.93 4.66 -2.51
N THR A 27 -13.66 5.94 -2.72
CA THR A 27 -13.77 6.99 -1.68
C THR A 27 -15.19 7.21 -1.15
N LYS A 28 -16.19 6.60 -1.79
CA LYS A 28 -17.59 6.64 -1.40
C LYS A 28 -18.00 5.47 -0.51
N THR A 29 -17.33 4.32 -0.64
CA THR A 29 -17.69 3.08 0.04
C THR A 29 -16.69 2.72 1.15
N CYS A 30 -15.41 2.98 0.91
CA CYS A 30 -14.36 2.79 1.91
C CYS A 30 -14.42 3.90 2.97
N GLN A 31 -13.91 3.58 4.16
CA GLN A 31 -13.84 4.48 5.30
C GLN A 31 -12.42 4.52 5.87
N ASN A 32 -12.11 5.46 6.76
CA ASN A 32 -10.84 5.49 7.46
C ASN A 32 -10.69 4.22 8.30
N GLY A 33 -9.54 3.54 8.20
CA GLY A 33 -9.26 2.28 8.86
C GLY A 33 -9.76 1.04 8.12
N ASP A 34 -10.37 1.20 6.94
CA ASP A 34 -10.84 0.06 6.14
C ASP A 34 -9.64 -0.75 5.66
N PRO A 35 -9.58 -2.06 5.93
CA PRO A 35 -8.52 -2.91 5.45
C PRO A 35 -8.69 -3.15 3.94
N PHE A 36 -7.58 -3.16 3.22
CA PHE A 36 -7.56 -3.51 1.81
C PHE A 36 -6.48 -4.53 1.51
N THR A 37 -6.75 -5.34 0.50
CA THR A 37 -5.78 -6.28 -0.04
C THR A 37 -5.40 -5.91 -1.47
N ALA A 38 -4.12 -6.07 -1.77
CA ALA A 38 -3.57 -5.94 -3.11
C ALA A 38 -2.71 -7.16 -3.42
N SER A 39 -2.53 -7.47 -4.69
CA SER A 39 -1.61 -8.49 -5.15
C SER A 39 -0.48 -7.83 -5.93
N VAL A 40 0.74 -8.24 -5.66
CA VAL A 40 1.95 -7.73 -6.33
C VAL A 40 1.93 -8.20 -7.78
N SER A 41 1.94 -7.26 -8.72
CA SER A 41 1.96 -7.59 -10.15
C SER A 41 3.38 -7.82 -10.66
N ASP A 42 4.37 -7.15 -10.06
CA ASP A 42 5.77 -7.20 -10.49
C ASP A 42 6.69 -7.55 -9.31
N PRO A 43 7.63 -8.50 -9.48
CA PRO A 43 8.51 -8.93 -8.39
C PRO A 43 9.45 -7.81 -7.95
N ILE A 44 9.61 -7.66 -6.63
CA ILE A 44 10.44 -6.62 -6.01
C ILE A 44 11.81 -7.20 -5.65
N PHE A 45 12.85 -6.60 -6.20
CA PHE A 45 14.24 -6.91 -5.90
C PHE A 45 14.85 -5.84 -4.99
N ILE A 46 15.42 -6.26 -3.87
CA ILE A 46 16.06 -5.38 -2.89
C ILE A 46 17.50 -5.84 -2.72
N LYS A 47 18.46 -4.95 -3.01
CA LYS A 47 19.90 -5.25 -2.94
C LYS A 47 20.30 -6.50 -3.75
N GLY A 48 19.58 -6.79 -4.84
CA GLY A 48 19.83 -7.96 -5.69
C GLY A 48 19.17 -9.27 -5.22
N TYR A 49 18.38 -9.23 -4.14
CA TYR A 49 17.57 -10.36 -3.68
C TYR A 49 16.09 -10.11 -4.00
N GLU A 50 15.41 -11.09 -4.58
CA GLU A 50 13.96 -11.07 -4.72
C GLU A 50 13.35 -11.24 -3.32
N ILE A 51 12.74 -10.19 -2.80
CA ILE A 51 12.11 -10.22 -1.46
C ILE A 51 10.61 -10.52 -1.60
N VAL A 52 9.99 -9.97 -2.64
CA VAL A 52 8.55 -10.10 -2.87
C VAL A 52 8.34 -10.56 -4.31
N PRO A 53 8.03 -11.84 -4.56
CA PRO A 53 7.69 -12.31 -5.90
C PRO A 53 6.33 -11.76 -6.35
N ALA A 54 6.11 -11.72 -7.68
CA ALA A 54 4.78 -11.45 -8.23
C ALA A 54 3.76 -12.49 -7.73
N GLY A 55 2.55 -12.04 -7.43
CA GLY A 55 1.50 -12.83 -6.79
C GLY A 55 1.52 -12.77 -5.26
N SER A 56 2.50 -12.09 -4.64
CA SER A 56 2.48 -11.84 -3.19
C SER A 56 1.27 -11.01 -2.79
N MET A 57 0.70 -11.28 -1.62
CA MET A 57 -0.45 -10.56 -1.09
C MET A 57 0.02 -9.43 -0.20
N ILE A 58 -0.43 -8.22 -0.48
CA ILE A 58 -0.21 -7.05 0.37
C ILE A 58 -1.47 -6.79 1.17
N ASP A 59 -1.28 -6.62 2.46
CA ASP A 59 -2.28 -6.17 3.39
C ASP A 59 -1.95 -4.74 3.83
N GLY A 60 -2.95 -3.88 3.75
CA GLY A 60 -2.83 -2.49 4.14
C GLY A 60 -4.17 -1.95 4.63
N HIS A 61 -4.16 -0.70 5.06
CA HIS A 61 -5.37 -0.02 5.49
C HIS A 61 -5.48 1.39 4.92
N VAL A 62 -6.72 1.85 4.84
CA VAL A 62 -7.04 3.24 4.48
C VAL A 62 -6.69 4.13 5.67
N SER A 63 -5.49 4.72 5.67
CA SER A 63 -5.09 5.65 6.73
C SER A 63 -5.97 6.90 6.75
N PHE A 64 -6.34 7.42 5.58
CA PHE A 64 -7.20 8.59 5.50
C PHE A 64 -8.13 8.55 4.30
N ILE A 65 -9.37 9.02 4.48
CA ILE A 65 -10.31 9.26 3.39
C ILE A 65 -11.06 10.57 3.62
N LYS A 66 -11.32 11.28 2.55
CA LYS A 66 -12.09 12.51 2.51
C LYS A 66 -13.04 12.43 1.31
N PRO A 67 -14.34 12.21 1.56
CA PRO A 67 -15.30 12.16 0.47
C PRO A 67 -15.45 13.54 -0.19
N PRO A 68 -15.80 13.59 -1.49
CA PRO A 68 -15.98 14.84 -2.19
C PRO A 68 -17.21 15.57 -1.65
N GLY A 69 -17.00 16.76 -1.09
CA GLY A 69 -18.07 17.63 -0.61
C GLY A 69 -18.89 18.23 -1.76
N ARG A 70 -20.16 18.58 -1.46
CA ARG A 70 -21.21 19.06 -2.40
C ARG A 70 -20.87 20.32 -3.23
N ALA A 71 -19.70 20.94 -3.04
CA ALA A 71 -19.38 22.27 -3.58
C ALA A 71 -17.97 22.42 -4.20
N LYS A 72 -17.34 21.36 -4.74
CA LYS A 72 -15.94 21.27 -5.26
C LYS A 72 -14.93 20.65 -4.28
N GLY A 73 -15.35 19.73 -3.41
CA GLY A 73 -14.39 18.94 -2.64
C GLY A 73 -13.77 17.88 -3.54
N VAL A 74 -12.45 17.90 -3.74
CA VAL A 74 -11.69 16.79 -4.33
C VAL A 74 -11.77 15.61 -3.36
N ALA A 75 -12.00 14.40 -3.85
CA ALA A 75 -12.03 13.23 -2.99
C ALA A 75 -10.59 12.86 -2.62
N GLU A 76 -10.21 12.90 -1.34
CA GLU A 76 -8.85 12.54 -0.91
C GLU A 76 -8.82 11.12 -0.34
N MET A 77 -7.85 10.28 -0.70
CA MET A 77 -7.66 8.96 -0.09
C MET A 77 -6.17 8.70 0.12
N ARG A 78 -5.81 8.19 1.30
CA ARG A 78 -4.46 7.73 1.64
C ARG A 78 -4.54 6.26 1.98
N LEU A 79 -3.76 5.48 1.25
CA LEU A 79 -3.59 4.06 1.45
C LEU A 79 -2.19 3.85 2.00
N VAL A 80 -2.10 3.12 3.09
CA VAL A 80 -0.85 2.72 3.71
C VAL A 80 -0.77 1.21 3.63
N LEU A 81 0.38 0.72 3.18
CA LEU A 81 0.67 -0.70 3.12
C LEU A 81 1.49 -1.03 4.37
N ASP A 82 0.99 -1.95 5.18
CA ASP A 82 1.61 -2.32 6.46
C ASP A 82 2.42 -3.60 6.36
N THR A 83 1.90 -4.61 5.63
CA THR A 83 2.53 -5.93 5.60
C THR A 83 2.38 -6.57 4.23
N ILE A 84 3.46 -7.14 3.71
CA ILE A 84 3.43 -8.02 2.55
C ILE A 84 3.58 -9.46 3.01
N THR A 85 2.68 -10.32 2.56
CA THR A 85 2.74 -11.77 2.73
C THR A 85 3.20 -12.39 1.42
N ALA A 86 4.42 -12.91 1.42
CA ALA A 86 4.97 -13.67 0.31
C ALA A 86 4.29 -15.04 0.18
N PRO A 87 4.30 -15.67 -1.01
CA PRO A 87 3.79 -17.03 -1.20
C PRO A 87 4.51 -18.08 -0.34
N ASP A 88 5.71 -17.78 0.15
CA ASP A 88 6.46 -18.62 1.09
C ASP A 88 5.96 -18.48 2.56
N HIS A 89 4.78 -17.89 2.78
CA HIS A 89 4.21 -17.56 4.08
C HIS A 89 5.05 -16.59 4.94
N THR A 90 6.07 -15.97 4.36
CA THR A 90 6.89 -14.98 5.06
C THR A 90 6.20 -13.61 5.03
N GLN A 91 6.04 -13.02 6.20
CA GLN A 91 5.47 -11.67 6.35
C GLN A 91 6.59 -10.63 6.47
N TYR A 92 6.50 -9.61 5.64
CA TYR A 92 7.42 -8.49 5.58
C TYR A 92 6.67 -7.24 6.05
N PRO A 93 6.95 -6.71 7.24
CA PRO A 93 6.42 -5.42 7.64
C PRO A 93 7.03 -4.35 6.74
N ILE A 94 6.18 -3.56 6.11
CA ILE A 94 6.59 -2.49 5.21
C ILE A 94 5.90 -1.20 5.62
N SER A 95 6.49 -0.08 5.24
CA SER A 95 5.81 1.21 5.31
C SER A 95 5.92 1.82 3.92
N ALA A 96 4.96 1.46 3.08
CA ALA A 96 4.83 2.05 1.76
C ALA A 96 3.56 2.90 1.70
N ALA A 97 3.66 4.00 0.99
CA ALA A 97 2.53 4.85 0.64
C ALA A 97 2.28 4.75 -0.86
N LEU A 98 1.03 4.87 -1.26
CA LEU A 98 0.68 4.77 -2.67
C LEU A 98 1.17 5.99 -3.46
N ARG A 99 2.11 5.79 -4.39
CA ARG A 99 2.65 6.90 -5.23
C ARG A 99 1.74 7.25 -6.41
N GLN A 100 1.14 6.25 -7.04
CA GLN A 100 0.24 6.39 -8.19
C GLN A 100 -0.86 5.34 -8.11
N ALA A 101 -2.08 5.72 -8.51
CA ALA A 101 -3.19 4.81 -8.70
C ALA A 101 -3.79 5.08 -10.08
N GLU A 102 -4.11 4.01 -10.81
CA GLU A 102 -4.91 4.14 -12.03
C GLU A 102 -6.36 4.50 -11.65
N GLY A 103 -6.91 5.53 -12.29
CA GLY A 103 -8.28 6.00 -12.04
C GLY A 103 -8.41 7.18 -11.07
N ALA A 104 -7.32 7.66 -10.47
CA ALA A 104 -7.32 8.87 -9.65
C ALA A 104 -5.95 9.58 -9.64
N LYS A 105 -5.92 10.89 -9.44
CA LYS A 105 -4.67 11.67 -9.48
C LYS A 105 -4.00 11.67 -8.11
N VAL A 106 -2.79 11.15 -7.95
CA VAL A 106 -2.07 11.32 -6.67
C VAL A 106 -1.44 12.71 -6.59
N LYS A 107 -1.65 13.43 -5.48
CA LYS A 107 -1.10 14.76 -5.20
C LYS A 107 -0.24 14.72 -3.93
N GLY A 108 1.04 15.05 -4.09
CA GLY A 108 2.01 15.16 -3.00
C GLY A 108 2.85 13.91 -2.77
N GLU A 109 3.97 14.09 -2.05
CA GLU A 109 4.94 13.04 -1.71
C GLU A 109 4.39 12.03 -0.68
N GLU A 110 3.26 12.35 -0.04
CA GLU A 110 2.56 11.50 0.95
C GLU A 110 1.59 10.48 0.33
N GLY A 111 1.45 10.43 -0.99
CA GLY A 111 0.56 9.47 -1.63
C GLY A 111 -0.95 9.76 -1.48
N THR A 112 -1.32 11.04 -1.45
CA THR A 112 -2.73 11.44 -1.33
C THR A 112 -3.41 11.34 -2.70
N ILE A 113 -4.31 10.38 -2.88
CA ILE A 113 -5.12 10.21 -4.08
C ILE A 113 -6.21 11.29 -4.10
N VAL A 114 -6.27 12.11 -5.16
CA VAL A 114 -7.33 13.08 -5.45
C VAL A 114 -8.16 12.65 -6.67
N GLY A 115 -9.46 12.46 -6.47
CA GLY A 115 -10.46 12.14 -7.50
C GLY A 115 -11.36 13.32 -7.83
#